data_AF-A0A6P2U4W4-F1
#
_entry.id   AF-A0A6P2U4W4-F1
#
_cell.length_a   1.000
_cell.length_b   1.000
_cell.length_c   1.000
_cell.angle_alpha   90.00
_cell.angle_beta   90.00
_cell.angle_gamma   90.00
#
_symmetry.space_group_name_H-M   'P 1'
#
loop_
_entity.id
_entity.type
_entity.pdbx_description
1 polymer ?
#
loop_
_entity_poly.entity_id
_entity_poly.type
_entity_poly.pdbx_seq_one_letter_code
_entity_poly.pdbx_strand_id
1 'polypeptide(L)' 'MKRHPLLVRSARLALVAIAAGIMLSGCAGAQPNGPGDCVGPPDFCTPFFGS' A
#
# COMPACT_ATOMS: atom_id res chain seq x y z
N MET A 1 4.87 17.15 -35.30
CA MET A 1 4.20 16.53 -34.13
C MET A 1 5.05 16.75 -32.88
N LYS A 2 4.72 17.72 -32.01
CA LYS A 2 5.51 18.08 -30.81
C LYS A 2 4.95 17.50 -29.49
N ARG A 3 3.92 16.63 -29.56
CA ARG A 3 3.19 16.10 -28.40
C ARG A 3 3.78 14.80 -27.82
N HIS A 4 4.59 14.08 -28.60
CA HIS A 4 5.28 12.86 -28.16
C HIS A 4 6.09 13.02 -26.85
N PRO A 5 6.88 14.09 -26.65
CA PRO A 5 7.67 14.22 -25.41
C PRO A 5 6.79 14.43 -24.16
N LEU A 6 5.64 15.08 -24.29
CA LEU A 6 4.72 15.29 -23.17
C LEU A 6 4.02 13.98 -22.77
N LEU A 7 3.62 13.19 -23.77
CA LEU A 7 2.99 11.88 -23.58
C LEU A 7 3.94 10.87 -22.92
N VAL A 8 5.22 10.90 -23.31
CA VAL A 8 6.25 10.05 -22.68
C VAL A 8 6.50 10.47 -21.23
N ARG A 9 6.52 11.78 -20.95
CA ARG A 9 6.75 12.30 -19.60
C ARG A 9 5.59 11.96 -18.65
N SER A 10 4.34 12.08 -19.10
CA SER A 10 3.18 11.71 -18.30
C SER A 10 3.12 10.20 -18.03
N ALA A 11 3.41 9.36 -19.03
CA ALA A 11 3.46 7.91 -18.84
C ALA A 11 4.50 7.48 -17.80
N ARG A 12 5.68 8.12 -17.79
CA ARG A 12 6.72 7.86 -16.78
C ARG A 12 6.28 8.25 -15.37
N LEU A 13 5.63 9.41 -15.22
CA LEU A 13 5.14 9.85 -13.92
C LEU A 13 4.03 8.93 -13.38
N ALA A 14 3.13 8.49 -14.24
CA ALA A 14 2.08 7.53 -13.86
C ALA A 14 2.69 6.20 -13.38
N LEU A 15 3.70 5.68 -14.08
CA LEU A 15 4.40 4.45 -13.66
C LEU A 15 5.09 4.60 -12.30
N VAL A 16 5.73 5.75 -12.05
CA VAL A 16 6.37 6.03 -10.75
C VAL A 16 5.32 6.10 -9.63
N ALA A 17 4.19 6.77 -9.88
CA ALA A 17 3.11 6.86 -8.89
C ALA A 17 2.50 5.49 -8.57
N ILE A 18 2.31 4.62 -9.57
CA ILE A 18 1.80 3.26 -9.36
C ILE A 18 2.80 2.43 -8.54
N ALA A 19 4.10 2.48 -8.89
CA ALA A 19 5.13 1.75 -8.16
C ALA A 19 5.22 2.19 -6.69
N ALA A 20 5.17 3.50 -6.44
CA ALA A 20 5.14 4.07 -5.09
C ALA A 20 3.87 3.64 -4.34
N GLY A 21 2.71 3.67 -5.00
CA GLY A 21 1.45 3.19 -4.43
C GLY A 21 1.53 1.74 -3.99
N ILE A 22 2.05 0.85 -4.83
CA ILE A 22 2.20 -0.59 -4.52
C ILE A 22 3.14 -0.80 -3.33
N MET A 23 4.28 -0.09 -3.28
CA MET A 23 5.20 -0.18 -2.13
C MET A 23 4.54 0.28 -0.83
N LEU A 24 3.71 1.33 -0.88
CA LEU A 24 3.04 1.88 0.30
C LEU A 24 1.79 1.09 0.71
N SER A 25 1.09 0.43 -0.24
CA SER A 25 -0.08 -0.40 0.05
C SER A 25 0.24 -1.62 0.91
N GLY A 26 1.47 -2.14 0.85
CA GLY A 26 1.92 -3.23 1.72
C GLY A 26 1.98 -2.85 3.21
N CYS A 27 2.06 -1.56 3.54
CA CYS A 27 2.08 -1.10 4.94
C CYS A 27 0.68 -0.96 5.57
N ALA A 28 -0.39 -1.04 4.79
CA ALA A 28 -1.77 -0.93 5.29
C ALA A 28 -2.41 -2.30 5.63
N GLY A 29 -1.67 -3.39 5.48
CA GLY A 29 -2.23 -4.75 5.42
C GLY A 29 -2.45 -5.48 6.74
N ALA A 30 -2.05 -4.94 7.90
CA ALA A 30 -2.28 -5.61 9.18
C ALA A 30 -3.64 -5.23 9.77
N GLN A 31 -4.72 -5.46 9.01
CA GLN A 31 -6.07 -5.42 9.57
C GLN A 31 -6.40 -6.82 10.13
N PRO A 32 -6.74 -6.96 11.42
CA PRO A 32 -7.21 -8.24 11.95
C PRO A 32 -8.47 -8.70 11.19
N ASN A 33 -8.54 -9.99 10.84
CA ASN A 33 -9.65 -10.60 10.09
C ASN A 33 -10.86 -10.88 10.99
N GLY A 34 -10.69 -10.84 12.31
CA GLY A 34 -11.78 -10.99 13.27
C GLY A 34 -11.37 -10.80 14.74
N PRO A 35 -12.35 -10.81 15.65
CA PRO A 35 -12.08 -10.80 17.09
C PRO A 35 -11.31 -12.08 17.49
N GLY A 36 -10.22 -11.89 18.23
CA GLY A 36 -9.28 -12.95 18.60
C GLY A 36 -8.01 -13.01 17.73
N ASP A 37 -7.95 -12.25 16.63
CA ASP A 37 -6.70 -12.14 15.87
C ASP A 37 -5.68 -11.29 16.62
N CYS A 38 -4.41 -11.71 16.58
CA CYS A 38 -3.30 -10.96 17.15
C CYS A 38 -2.98 -9.73 16.30
N VAL A 39 -2.86 -8.57 16.94
CA VAL A 39 -2.36 -7.34 16.31
C VAL A 39 -1.02 -6.99 16.94
N GLY A 40 0.00 -6.76 16.12
CA GLY A 40 1.32 -6.32 16.58
C GLY A 40 2.49 -7.10 15.98
N PRO A 41 3.72 -6.81 16.42
CA PRO A 41 4.93 -7.54 16.06
C PRO A 41 4.83 -9.03 16.42
N PRO A 42 5.56 -9.94 15.75
CA PRO A 42 5.48 -11.38 16.00
C PRO A 42 5.81 -11.79 17.45
N ASP A 43 6.64 -11.01 18.15
CA ASP A 43 7.00 -11.24 19.55
C ASP A 43 5.95 -10.72 20.56
N PHE A 44 4.87 -10.09 20.08
CA PHE A 44 3.86 -9.44 20.92
C PHE A 44 2.45 -9.63 20.36
N CYS A 45 1.65 -10.49 20.98
CA CYS A 45 0.24 -10.67 20.62
C CYS A 45 -0.67 -9.88 21.58
N THR A 46 -1.24 -8.79 21.10
CA THR A 46 -2.42 -8.16 21.71
C THR A 46 -3.68 -8.65 20.99
N PRO A 47 -4.63 -9.29 21.69
CA PRO A 47 -5.88 -9.75 21.09
C PRO A 47 -6.72 -8.58 20.60
N PHE A 48 -7.19 -8.65 19.35
CA PHE A 48 -8.17 -7.72 18.81
C PHE A 48 -9.56 -8.06 19.35
N PHE A 49 -10.18 -7.14 20.09
CA PHE A 49 -11.53 -7.35 20.63
C PHE A 49 -12.66 -6.83 19.73
N GLY A 50 -12.34 -6.09 18.66
CA GLY A 50 -13.32 -5.43 17.79
C GLY A 50 -14.00 -4.21 18.44
N SER A 51 -14.73 -3.43 17.62
CA SER A 51 -15.69 -2.40 18.08
C SER A 51 -17.10 -2.80 17.72
#